data_AF-Q74KD7-F1
#
_entry.id   AF-Q74KD7-F1
#
_cell.length_a   1.000
_cell.length_b   1.000
_cell.length_c   1.000
_cell.angle_alpha   90.00
_cell.angle_beta   90.00
_cell.angle_gamma   90.00
#
_symmetry.space_group_name_H-M   'P 1'
#
loop_
_entity.id
_entity.type
_entity.pdbx_description
1 polymer ?
#
loop_
_entity_poly.entity_id
_entity_poly.type
_entity_poly.pdbx_seq_one_letter_code
_entity_poly.pdbx_strand_id
1 'polypeptide(L)'
;MTLIFIFINSAKRLYLNWDFKDTLYIEVINMMHLIDVTNSYRDLVQRQLAATNSQFVKVYSLGNTTVVYSETADKIEIVMENHKRPIRQDEVEFVIKRLIHEDRIYDITVDKSRKIISITCDR
;
A
#
# COMPACT_ATOMS: atom_id res chain seq x y z
N MET A 1 1.95 -35.40 -36.10
CA MET A 1 1.71 -33.94 -36.19
C MET A 1 0.71 -33.51 -35.11
N THR A 2 1.00 -33.79 -33.83
CA THR A 2 -0.01 -33.64 -32.75
C THR A 2 0.60 -33.09 -31.46
N LEU A 3 1.89 -33.35 -31.21
CA LEU A 3 2.60 -32.85 -30.03
C LEU A 3 2.93 -31.34 -30.10
N ILE A 4 3.20 -30.79 -31.29
CA ILE A 4 3.53 -29.36 -31.47
C ILE A 4 2.31 -28.46 -31.20
N PHE A 5 1.10 -28.90 -31.59
CA PHE A 5 -0.12 -28.12 -31.37
C PHE A 5 -0.54 -28.03 -29.90
N ILE A 6 -0.24 -29.04 -29.09
CA ILE A 6 -0.51 -29.02 -27.64
C ILE A 6 0.46 -28.05 -26.94
N PHE A 7 1.73 -28.05 -27.34
CA PHE A 7 2.74 -27.17 -26.74
C PHE A 7 2.46 -25.69 -27.03
N ILE A 8 2.02 -25.35 -28.25
CA ILE A 8 1.63 -23.97 -28.62
C ILE A 8 0.37 -23.52 -27.85
N ASN A 9 -0.63 -24.39 -27.69
CA ASN A 9 -1.84 -24.04 -26.93
C ASN A 9 -1.56 -23.89 -25.42
N SER A 10 -0.67 -24.71 -24.86
CA SER A 10 -0.27 -24.61 -23.45
C SER A 10 0.54 -23.34 -23.17
N ALA A 11 1.50 -23.02 -24.05
CA ALA A 11 2.25 -21.76 -23.96
C ALA A 11 1.34 -20.54 -24.13
N LYS A 12 0.47 -20.50 -25.14
CA LYS A 12 -0.50 -19.41 -25.33
C LYS A 12 -1.42 -19.22 -24.12
N ARG A 13 -1.87 -20.32 -23.49
CA ARG A 13 -2.69 -20.27 -22.27
C ARG A 13 -1.92 -19.75 -21.06
N LEU A 14 -0.62 -20.03 -20.95
CA LEU A 14 0.25 -19.50 -19.89
C LEU A 14 0.55 -18.01 -20.09
N TYR A 15 0.87 -17.59 -21.31
CA TYR A 15 1.12 -16.19 -21.65
C TYR A 15 -0.15 -15.33 -21.50
N LEU A 16 -1.31 -15.81 -21.95
CA LEU A 16 -2.58 -15.11 -21.72
C LEU A 16 -2.92 -14.99 -20.24
N ASN A 17 -2.62 -16.00 -19.41
CA ASN A 17 -2.92 -15.94 -17.98
C ASN A 17 -2.04 -14.94 -17.22
N TRP A 18 -0.77 -14.82 -17.60
CA TRP A 18 0.15 -13.84 -17.01
C TRP A 18 -0.26 -12.42 -17.38
N ASP A 19 -0.43 -12.14 -18.67
CA ASP A 19 -0.87 -10.82 -19.17
C ASP A 19 -2.24 -10.40 -18.59
N PHE A 20 -3.17 -11.36 -18.45
CA PHE A 20 -4.48 -11.10 -17.86
C PHE A 20 -4.44 -10.88 -16.35
N LYS A 21 -3.56 -11.58 -15.62
CA LYS A 21 -3.36 -11.32 -14.19
C LYS A 21 -2.78 -9.94 -13.94
N ASP A 22 -1.81 -9.53 -14.75
CA ASP A 22 -1.18 -8.21 -14.64
C ASP A 22 -2.19 -7.10 -14.99
N THR A 23 -2.99 -7.31 -16.04
CA THR A 23 -4.07 -6.38 -16.40
C THR A 23 -5.13 -6.27 -15.30
N LEU A 24 -5.57 -7.39 -14.71
CA LEU A 24 -6.50 -7.39 -13.58
C LEU A 24 -5.89 -6.77 -12.32
N TYR A 25 -4.59 -6.98 -12.06
CA TYR A 25 -3.89 -6.34 -10.95
C TYR A 25 -3.86 -4.82 -11.14
N ILE A 26 -3.58 -4.36 -12.35
CA ILE A 26 -3.59 -2.93 -12.71
C ILE A 26 -5.00 -2.36 -12.59
N GLU A 27 -6.04 -3.06 -13.04
CA GLU A 27 -7.44 -2.61 -12.85
C GLU A 27 -7.84 -2.54 -11.37
N VAL A 28 -7.52 -3.57 -10.56
CA VAL A 28 -7.80 -3.57 -9.12
C VAL A 28 -7.06 -2.43 -8.42
N ILE A 29 -5.78 -2.21 -8.76
CA ILE A 29 -4.98 -1.07 -8.27
C ILE A 29 -5.60 0.27 -8.69
N ASN A 30 -6.10 0.38 -9.93
CA ASN A 30 -6.78 1.58 -10.43
C ASN A 30 -8.14 1.82 -9.77
N MET A 31 -8.80 0.77 -9.27
CA MET A 31 -10.04 0.86 -8.48
C MET A 31 -9.79 1.29 -7.02
N MET A 32 -8.57 1.11 -6.51
CA MET A 32 -8.19 1.54 -5.16
C MET A 32 -7.82 3.03 -5.19
N HIS A 33 -8.56 3.83 -4.41
CA HIS A 33 -8.32 5.26 -4.32
C HIS A 33 -7.78 5.63 -2.94
N LEU A 34 -6.59 6.25 -2.93
CA LEU A 34 -6.03 6.89 -1.76
C LEU A 34 -6.46 8.35 -1.73
N ILE A 35 -7.36 8.71 -0.83
CA ILE A 35 -7.95 10.05 -0.75
C ILE A 35 -7.28 10.82 0.39
N ASP A 36 -6.73 12.00 0.11
CA ASP A 36 -6.20 12.90 1.14
C ASP A 36 -7.35 13.50 1.95
N VAL A 37 -7.42 13.14 3.23
CA VAL A 37 -8.43 13.58 4.19
C VAL A 37 -7.79 14.35 5.36
N THR A 38 -6.55 14.83 5.20
CA THR A 38 -5.74 15.48 6.23
C THR A 38 -6.49 16.61 6.95
N ASN A 39 -7.28 17.39 6.20
CA ASN A 39 -8.07 18.51 6.75
C ASN A 39 -9.14 18.09 7.77
N SER A 40 -9.60 16.83 7.71
CA SER A 40 -10.55 16.26 8.68
C SER A 40 -9.87 15.79 9.96
N TYR A 41 -8.53 15.73 9.99
CA TYR A 41 -7.71 15.24 11.11
C TYR A 41 -6.76 16.31 11.66
N ARG A 42 -7.14 17.60 11.57
CA ARG A 42 -6.28 18.73 11.98
C ARG A 42 -5.69 18.58 13.38
N ASP A 43 -6.48 18.15 14.35
CA ASP A 43 -6.01 17.99 15.74
C ASP A 43 -4.93 16.91 15.87
N LEU A 44 -5.07 15.79 15.14
CA LEU A 44 -4.07 14.72 15.11
C LEU A 44 -2.78 15.22 14.47
N VAL A 45 -2.89 15.88 13.32
CA VAL A 45 -1.75 16.44 12.58
C VAL A 45 -0.98 17.43 13.46
N GLN A 46 -1.68 18.36 14.10
CA GLN A 46 -1.07 19.34 14.98
C GLN A 46 -0.37 18.69 16.18
N ARG A 47 -0.98 17.67 16.78
CA ARG A 47 -0.36 16.93 17.89
C ARG A 47 0.89 16.19 17.47
N GLN A 48 0.88 15.53 16.31
CA GLN A 48 2.06 14.83 15.79
C GLN A 48 3.19 15.82 15.54
N LEU A 49 2.93 16.91 14.81
CA LEU A 49 3.94 17.95 14.53
C LEU A 49 4.47 18.64 15.81
N ALA A 50 3.66 18.74 16.88
CA ALA A 50 4.08 19.37 18.13
C ALA A 50 4.79 18.42 19.10
N ALA A 51 4.44 17.12 19.08
CA ALA A 51 4.94 16.14 20.04
C ALA A 51 6.09 15.28 19.51
N THR A 52 6.28 15.22 18.19
CA THR A 52 7.35 14.44 17.54
C THR A 52 8.27 15.36 16.73
N ASN A 53 9.34 14.80 16.18
CA ASN A 53 10.22 15.48 15.22
C ASN A 53 9.71 15.38 13.76
N SER A 54 8.43 15.05 13.57
CA SER A 54 7.82 14.99 12.25
C SER A 54 7.78 16.37 11.60
N GLN A 55 8.30 16.46 10.39
CA GLN A 55 8.28 17.67 9.58
C GLN A 55 7.01 17.74 8.73
N PHE A 56 6.43 16.58 8.44
CA PHE A 56 5.26 16.47 7.59
C PHE A 56 4.39 15.32 8.03
N VAL A 57 3.08 15.56 8.10
CA VAL A 57 2.08 14.57 8.47
C VAL A 57 0.89 14.70 7.54
N LYS A 58 0.45 13.58 6.97
CA LYS A 58 -0.74 13.48 6.14
C LYS A 58 -1.61 12.31 6.56
N VAL A 59 -2.91 12.46 6.39
CA VAL A 59 -3.88 11.41 6.66
C VAL A 59 -4.67 11.12 5.39
N TYR A 60 -4.67 9.85 5.01
CA TYR A 60 -5.35 9.35 3.84
C TYR A 60 -6.42 8.33 4.21
N SER A 61 -7.45 8.23 3.38
CA SER A 61 -8.45 7.17 3.42
C SER A 61 -8.25 6.24 2.24
N LEU A 62 -8.13 4.94 2.53
CA LEU A 62 -8.13 3.86 1.54
C LEU A 62 -9.36 2.99 1.80
N GLY A 63 -10.50 3.38 1.23
CA GLY A 63 -11.78 2.78 1.58
C GLY A 63 -12.09 2.92 3.09
N ASN A 64 -12.10 1.81 3.82
CA ASN A 64 -12.33 1.77 5.27
C ASN A 64 -11.02 1.74 6.10
N THR A 65 -9.87 1.74 5.44
CA THR A 65 -8.55 1.74 6.08
C THR A 65 -8.04 3.18 6.15
N THR A 66 -7.69 3.64 7.34
CA THR A 66 -7.04 4.93 7.57
C THR A 66 -5.54 4.76 7.41
N VAL A 67 -4.88 5.66 6.69
CA VAL A 67 -3.43 5.63 6.48
C VAL A 67 -2.85 6.95 6.96
N VAL A 68 -2.00 6.90 7.99
CA VAL A 68 -1.26 8.05 8.50
C VAL A 68 0.15 7.98 7.94
N TYR A 69 0.54 9.01 7.19
CA TYR A 69 1.89 9.20 6.67
C TYR A 69 2.59 10.26 7.51
N SER A 70 3.78 9.96 7.99
CA SER A 70 4.64 10.85 8.77
C SER A 70 6.05 10.82 8.19
N GLU A 71 6.64 11.99 7.97
CA GLU A 71 8.01 12.13 7.48
C GLU A 71 8.81 13.01 8.45
N THR A 72 9.99 12.51 8.77
CA THR A 72 11.05 13.20 9.53
C THR A 72 12.25 13.40 8.62
N ALA A 73 13.30 14.08 9.09
CA ALA A 73 14.52 14.27 8.32
C ALA A 73 15.14 12.95 7.84
N ASP A 74 15.10 11.92 8.69
CA ASP A 74 15.83 10.67 8.50
C ASP A 74 14.94 9.46 8.19
N LYS A 75 13.62 9.57 8.40
CA LYS A 75 12.70 8.43 8.36
C LYS A 75 11.32 8.79 7.83
N ILE A 76 10.71 7.84 7.14
CA ILE A 76 9.31 7.83 6.76
C ILE A 76 8.61 6.73 7.57
N GLU A 77 7.49 7.08 8.18
CA GLU A 77 6.64 6.16 8.92
C GLU A 77 5.22 6.20 8.33
N ILE A 78 4.68 5.02 8.04
CA ILE A 78 3.32 4.85 7.54
C ILE A 78 2.60 3.90 8.47
N VAL A 79 1.50 4.37 9.07
CA VAL A 79 0.63 3.54 9.91
C VAL A 79 -0.70 3.36 9.21
N MET A 80 -1.07 2.11 8.96
CA MET A 80 -2.36 1.72 8.39
C MET A 80 -3.22 1.10 9.48
N GLU A 81 -4.44 1.57 9.63
CA GLU A 81 -5.41 1.05 10.61
C GLU A 81 -6.76 0.74 9.96
N ASN A 82 -7.33 -0.42 10.29
CA ASN A 82 -8.69 -0.76 9.94
C ASN A 82 -9.44 -1.38 11.13
N HIS A 83 -10.41 -0.65 11.67
CA HIS A 83 -11.16 -1.12 12.84
C HIS A 83 -12.09 -2.30 12.52
N LYS A 84 -12.56 -2.42 11.27
CA LYS A 84 -13.60 -3.39 10.87
C LYS A 84 -13.03 -4.75 10.50
N ARG A 85 -11.94 -4.79 9.73
CA ARG A 85 -11.36 -6.04 9.20
C ARG A 85 -9.83 -6.01 9.17
N PRO A 86 -9.18 -7.18 9.09
CA PRO A 86 -7.75 -7.25 8.76
C PRO A 86 -7.45 -6.52 7.45
N ILE A 87 -6.30 -5.84 7.42
CA ILE A 87 -5.76 -5.18 6.24
C ILE A 87 -5.17 -6.24 5.32
N ARG A 88 -5.52 -6.18 4.04
CA ARG A 88 -5.07 -7.14 3.02
C ARG A 88 -3.70 -6.74 2.48
N GLN A 89 -2.97 -7.71 1.95
CA GLN A 89 -1.60 -7.48 1.48
C GLN A 89 -1.56 -6.54 0.26
N ASP A 90 -2.55 -6.62 -0.63
CA ASP A 90 -2.68 -5.74 -1.80
C ASP A 90 -2.91 -4.28 -1.39
N GLU A 91 -3.63 -4.01 -0.29
CA GLU A 91 -3.75 -2.66 0.28
C GLU A 91 -2.39 -2.11 0.73
N VAL A 92 -1.58 -2.94 1.39
CA VAL A 92 -0.23 -2.56 1.86
C VAL A 92 0.68 -2.24 0.68
N GLU A 93 0.72 -3.12 -0.31
CA GLU A 93 1.52 -2.95 -1.52
C GLU A 93 1.10 -1.71 -2.32
N PHE A 94 -0.21 -1.46 -2.42
CA PHE A 94 -0.74 -0.26 -3.05
C PHE A 94 -0.27 1.02 -2.34
N VAL A 95 -0.32 1.05 -1.01
CA VAL A 95 0.13 2.21 -0.22
C VAL A 95 1.63 2.42 -0.36
N ILE A 96 2.44 1.36 -0.27
CA ILE A 96 3.89 1.43 -0.46
C ILE A 96 4.19 2.01 -1.84
N LYS A 97 3.62 1.44 -2.90
CA LYS A 97 3.84 1.90 -4.28
C LYS A 97 3.43 3.35 -4.50
N ARG A 98 2.40 3.83 -3.78
CA ARG A 98 1.85 5.18 -3.97
C ARG A 98 2.53 6.25 -3.11
N LEU A 99 3.04 5.89 -1.94
CA LEU A 99 3.62 6.83 -0.97
C LEU A 99 5.15 6.75 -0.90
N ILE A 100 5.73 5.56 -1.09
CA ILE A 100 7.17 5.33 -1.13
C ILE A 100 7.57 5.23 -2.61
N HIS A 101 8.13 6.30 -3.16
CA HIS A 101 8.38 6.46 -4.60
C HIS A 101 9.73 5.87 -5.08
N GLU A 102 10.43 5.12 -4.25
CA GLU A 102 11.81 4.67 -4.48
C GLU A 102 12.02 3.24 -3.97
N ASP A 103 13.03 2.54 -4.51
CA ASP A 103 13.49 1.21 -4.08
C ASP A 103 14.19 1.25 -2.71
N ARG A 104 13.54 1.87 -1.72
CA ARG A 104 14.07 2.00 -0.37
C ARG A 104 13.81 0.72 0.42
N ILE A 105 14.71 0.46 1.36
CA ILE A 105 14.54 -0.64 2.31
C ILE A 105 13.54 -0.18 3.37
N TYR A 106 12.45 -0.93 3.49
CA TYR A 106 11.42 -0.71 4.50
C TYR A 106 11.24 -1.95 5.37
N ASP A 107 10.98 -1.74 6.65
CA ASP A 107 10.51 -2.77 7.57
C ASP A 107 9.00 -2.69 7.71
N ILE A 108 8.33 -3.84 7.72
CA ILE A 108 6.89 -3.95 7.95
C ILE A 108 6.66 -4.68 9.25
N THR A 109 6.10 -3.96 10.22
CA THR A 109 5.61 -4.53 11.47
C THR A 109 4.09 -4.70 11.41
N VAL A 110 3.61 -5.90 11.69
CA VAL A 110 2.18 -6.26 11.62
C VAL A 110 1.69 -6.68 12.99
N ASP A 111 0.60 -6.08 13.46
CA ASP A 111 -0.04 -6.52 14.71
C ASP A 111 -0.63 -7.94 14.57
N LYS A 112 -0.80 -8.66 15.69
CA LYS A 112 -1.39 -10.00 15.75
C LYS A 112 -2.74 -10.10 15.03
N SER A 113 -3.55 -9.04 15.10
CA SER A 113 -4.88 -9.00 14.46
C SER A 113 -4.84 -8.57 12.98
N ARG A 114 -3.68 -8.13 12.48
CA ARG A 114 -3.47 -7.49 11.17
C ARG A 114 -4.40 -6.30 10.90
N LYS A 115 -4.98 -5.71 11.94
CA LYS A 115 -5.78 -4.47 11.84
C LYS A 115 -4.94 -3.21 11.86
N ILE A 116 -3.71 -3.32 12.38
CA ILE A 116 -2.71 -2.27 12.39
C ILE A 116 -1.46 -2.80 11.70
N ILE A 117 -0.98 -2.05 10.72
CA ILE A 117 0.27 -2.33 10.01
C ILE A 117 1.09 -1.05 10.05
N SER A 118 2.34 -1.16 10.49
CA SER A 118 3.29 -0.06 10.51
C SER A 118 4.42 -0.37 9.54
N ILE A 119 4.77 0.61 8.72
CA ILE A 119 5.81 0.52 7.72
C ILE A 119 6.81 1.62 8.05
N THR A 120 8.05 1.24 8.33
CA THR A 120 9.13 2.18 8.62
C THR A 120 10.17 2.08 7.53
N CYS A 121 10.54 3.23 6.96
CA CYS A 121 11.56 3.34 5.94
C CYS A 121 12.59 4.36 6.42
N ASP A 122 13.83 3.93 6.58
CA ASP A 122 14.95 4.86 6.80
C ASP A 122 15.29 5.54 5.46
N ARG A 123 15.68 6.81 5.53
CA ARG A 123 16.04 7.66 4.39
C ARG A 123 17.52 7.58 4.06
#